data_AF-A0A975N810-F1
#
_entry.id   AF-A0A975N810-F1
#
_cell.length_a   1.000
_cell.length_b   1.000
_cell.length_c   1.000
_cell.angle_alpha   90.00
_cell.angle_beta   90.00
_cell.angle_gamma   90.00
#
_symmetry.space_group_name_H-M   'P 1'
#
loop_
_entity.id
_entity.type
_entity.pdbx_description
1 polymer ?
#
loop_
_entity_poly.entity_id
_entity_poly.type
_entity_poly.pdbx_seq_one_letter_code
_entity_poly.pdbx_strand_id
1 'polypeptide(L)'
;MFKLRIMGGAVGAVALLALGAGTASADGAEGATPAAATQVAAHGESAPRPVRVYGDGCTRVPDSFGWANFRPACDKHDKCYGKSSHTSRKNCDRALLGNLRKACAKAYSSWNPLRYNCFDVSNVYYVGVRNFGRSHYQGKGDPA
;
A
#
# COMPACT_ATOMS: atom_id res chain seq x y z
N MET A 1 7.38 -28.70 6.74
CA MET A 1 7.59 -27.71 7.84
C MET A 1 9.02 -27.20 7.74
N PHE A 2 9.27 -26.11 7.01
CA PHE A 2 10.62 -25.53 6.89
C PHE A 2 10.81 -24.44 7.95
N LYS A 3 11.64 -24.72 8.96
CA LYS A 3 12.19 -23.74 9.89
C LYS A 3 13.32 -23.00 9.17
N LEU A 4 13.06 -21.79 8.68
CA LEU A 4 14.13 -20.90 8.23
C LEU A 4 14.66 -20.12 9.44
N ARG A 5 15.83 -20.52 9.95
CA ARG A 5 16.62 -19.75 10.92
C ARG A 5 17.41 -18.69 10.15
N ILE A 6 17.04 -17.42 10.28
CA ILE A 6 17.89 -16.30 9.84
C ILE A 6 18.74 -15.87 11.04
N MET A 7 20.04 -16.09 10.94
CA MET A 7 21.04 -15.62 11.91
C MET A 7 21.16 -14.10 11.80
N GLY A 8 21.19 -13.44 12.96
CA GLY A 8 21.42 -12.00 13.08
C GLY A 8 22.78 -11.59 12.53
N GLY A 9 22.82 -10.43 11.90
CA GLY A 9 24.03 -9.80 11.39
C GLY A 9 24.00 -8.29 11.61
N ALA A 10 24.76 -7.87 12.62
CA ALA A 10 25.39 -6.58 12.90
C ALA A 10 24.75 -5.28 12.38
N VAL A 11 24.36 -4.45 13.35
CA VAL A 11 24.19 -3.00 13.26
C VAL A 11 25.55 -2.37 12.91
N GLY A 12 25.68 -1.80 11.72
CA GLY A 12 26.83 -1.00 11.30
C GLY A 12 26.56 0.49 11.48
N ALA A 13 27.43 1.15 12.25
CA ALA A 13 27.34 2.55 12.63
C ALA A 13 27.68 3.53 11.48
N VAL A 14 26.85 4.58 11.39
CA VAL A 14 27.16 6.01 11.23
C VAL A 14 28.27 6.43 10.26
N ALA A 15 27.87 7.19 9.24
CA ALA A 15 28.65 8.32 8.73
C ALA A 15 27.72 9.55 8.61
N LEU A 16 27.88 10.49 9.54
CA LEU A 16 27.35 11.85 9.47
C LEU A 16 28.16 12.65 8.45
N LEU A 17 27.50 13.16 7.41
CA LEU A 17 27.99 14.29 6.62
C LEU A 17 26.87 15.33 6.59
N ALA A 18 26.96 16.28 7.52
CA ALA A 18 26.24 17.53 7.46
C ALA A 18 27.04 18.49 6.57
N LEU A 19 26.40 19.18 5.64
CA LEU A 19 26.71 20.53 5.12
C LEU A 19 25.69 20.87 4.02
N GLY A 20 24.90 21.93 4.23
CA GLY A 20 23.96 22.44 3.24
C GLY A 20 22.83 23.26 3.86
N ALA A 21 23.15 24.46 4.34
CA ALA A 21 22.16 25.46 4.72
C ALA A 21 21.51 26.02 3.44
N GLY A 22 20.25 25.66 3.19
CA GLY A 22 19.40 26.30 2.18
C GLY A 22 18.48 27.29 2.87
N THR A 23 18.66 28.57 2.57
CA THR A 23 17.81 29.67 3.06
C THR A 23 16.43 29.59 2.41
N ALA A 24 15.39 29.51 3.22
CA ALA A 24 14.00 29.65 2.79
C ALA A 24 13.71 31.14 2.49
N SER A 25 13.19 31.43 1.30
CA SER A 25 12.58 32.72 0.98
C SER A 25 11.06 32.61 1.19
N ALA A 26 10.53 33.49 2.02
CA ALA A 26 9.12 33.70 2.24
C ALA A 26 8.67 34.92 1.43
N ASP A 27 7.71 34.74 0.53
CA ASP A 27 7.01 35.83 -0.15
C ASP A 27 5.51 35.75 0.15
N GLY A 28 5.03 36.81 0.80
CA GLY A 28 3.81 37.52 0.40
C GLY A 28 2.46 36.83 0.58
N ALA A 29 1.76 37.23 1.64
CA ALA A 29 0.32 37.11 1.77
C ALA A 29 -0.38 38.30 1.09
N GLU A 30 -1.38 38.05 0.25
CA GLU A 30 -2.42 39.05 -0.10
C GLU A 30 -3.76 38.36 -0.37
N GLY A 31 -4.85 38.87 0.23
CA GLY A 31 -6.20 38.76 -0.33
C GLY A 31 -7.26 38.03 0.50
N ALA A 32 -7.90 38.74 1.44
CA ALA A 32 -9.25 38.46 1.92
C ALA A 32 -10.25 39.22 1.03
N THR A 33 -11.28 38.57 0.45
CA THR A 33 -12.71 38.59 0.86
C THR A 33 -13.56 38.23 -0.39
N PRO A 34 -14.89 37.96 -0.33
CA PRO A 34 -15.73 37.46 0.76
C PRO A 34 -16.43 36.12 0.40
N ALA A 35 -17.12 35.56 1.39
CA ALA A 35 -17.96 34.37 1.31
C ALA A 35 -19.15 34.57 0.34
N ALA A 36 -19.28 33.67 -0.64
CA ALA A 36 -20.45 33.54 -1.48
C ALA A 36 -20.98 32.10 -1.45
N ALA A 37 -22.15 31.97 -0.82
CA ALA A 37 -23.20 30.96 -1.02
C ALA A 37 -22.79 29.53 -1.39
N THR A 38 -22.76 28.66 -0.37
CA THR A 38 -22.94 27.22 -0.54
C THR A 38 -24.28 26.95 -1.23
N GLN A 39 -24.22 26.59 -2.51
CA GLN A 39 -25.29 25.87 -3.19
C GLN A 39 -24.95 24.38 -3.12
N VAL A 40 -25.58 23.70 -2.17
CA VAL A 40 -25.62 22.23 -2.13
C VAL A 40 -26.41 21.75 -3.34
N ALA A 41 -25.73 21.51 -4.45
CA ALA A 41 -26.27 20.71 -5.53
C ALA A 41 -26.53 19.30 -4.97
N ALA A 42 -27.81 18.96 -4.86
CA ALA A 42 -28.27 17.63 -4.52
C ALA A 42 -27.59 16.63 -5.45
N HIS A 43 -26.77 15.74 -4.88
CA HIS A 43 -26.38 14.52 -5.56
C HIS A 43 -27.66 13.71 -5.71
N GLY A 44 -28.24 13.74 -6.91
CA GLY A 44 -29.28 12.81 -7.30
C GLY A 44 -28.78 11.40 -7.02
N GLU A 45 -29.54 10.68 -6.21
CA GLU A 45 -29.36 9.28 -5.87
C GLU A 45 -29.37 8.46 -7.18
N SER A 46 -28.20 8.36 -7.80
CA SER A 46 -27.98 7.42 -8.87
C SER A 46 -28.11 6.05 -8.23
N ALA A 47 -29.09 5.26 -8.67
CA ALA A 47 -29.29 3.88 -8.25
C ALA A 47 -27.95 3.17 -8.01
N PRO A 48 -27.79 2.39 -6.93
CA PRO A 48 -26.51 1.78 -6.61
C PRO A 48 -26.04 0.95 -7.80
N ARG A 49 -25.06 1.48 -8.54
CA ARG A 49 -24.31 0.66 -9.49
C ARG A 49 -23.79 -0.50 -8.67
N PRO A 50 -23.92 -1.76 -9.12
CA PRO A 50 -23.28 -2.86 -8.42
C PRO A 50 -21.82 -2.46 -8.24
N VAL A 51 -21.39 -2.30 -6.99
CA VAL A 51 -19.99 -2.03 -6.68
C VAL A 51 -19.29 -3.25 -7.23
N ARG A 52 -18.71 -3.13 -8.42
CA ARG A 52 -17.79 -4.14 -8.93
C ARG A 52 -16.64 -4.10 -7.95
N VAL A 53 -16.68 -4.99 -6.95
CA VAL A 53 -15.52 -5.30 -6.14
C VAL A 53 -14.53 -5.90 -7.14
N TYR A 54 -13.68 -5.02 -7.68
CA TYR A 54 -12.65 -5.40 -8.61
C TYR A 54 -11.54 -6.00 -7.78
N GLY A 55 -11.58 -7.32 -7.63
CA GLY A 55 -10.59 -8.09 -6.88
C GLY A 55 -11.16 -9.45 -6.47
N ASP A 56 -10.36 -10.49 -6.57
CA ASP A 56 -10.68 -11.82 -6.05
C ASP A 56 -10.20 -12.00 -4.59
N GLY A 57 -9.53 -10.98 -4.05
CA GLY A 57 -8.95 -10.98 -2.72
C GLY A 57 -7.60 -11.67 -2.76
N CYS A 58 -7.20 -12.31 -1.67
CA CYS A 58 -5.91 -12.97 -1.60
C CYS A 58 -5.97 -14.44 -2.08
N THR A 59 -6.73 -14.78 -3.13
CA THR A 59 -7.22 -16.14 -3.56
C THR A 59 -6.36 -17.38 -3.29
N ARG A 60 -5.03 -17.28 -3.23
CA ARG A 60 -4.12 -18.43 -2.98
C ARG A 60 -3.47 -18.44 -1.60
N VAL A 61 -3.78 -17.46 -0.76
CA VAL A 61 -3.25 -17.25 0.58
C VAL A 61 -4.38 -16.69 1.47
N PRO A 62 -4.22 -16.64 2.80
CA PRO A 62 -5.26 -16.09 3.67
C PRO A 62 -5.62 -14.62 3.35
N ASP A 63 -6.88 -14.25 3.53
CA ASP A 63 -7.33 -12.83 3.43
C ASP A 63 -7.00 -12.01 4.70
N SER A 64 -6.32 -12.62 5.68
CA SER A 64 -6.03 -11.99 6.96
C SER A 64 -4.81 -12.59 7.67
N PHE A 65 -4.28 -11.84 8.64
CA PHE A 65 -3.35 -12.33 9.65
C PHE A 65 -3.85 -11.89 11.02
N GLY A 66 -4.42 -12.82 11.80
CA GLY A 66 -5.10 -12.51 13.05
C GLY A 66 -6.18 -11.44 12.85
N TRP A 67 -6.00 -10.25 13.43
CA TRP A 67 -6.92 -9.12 13.31
C TRP A 67 -6.63 -8.20 12.12
N ALA A 68 -5.51 -8.39 11.42
CA ALA A 68 -5.19 -7.64 10.22
C ALA A 68 -5.99 -8.19 9.03
N ASN A 69 -6.88 -7.36 8.47
CA ASN A 69 -7.62 -7.67 7.25
C ASN A 69 -6.79 -7.27 6.01
N PHE A 70 -6.36 -8.26 5.23
CA PHE A 70 -5.53 -8.10 4.03
C PHE A 70 -6.34 -8.00 2.74
N ARG A 71 -7.60 -8.44 2.74
CA ARG A 71 -8.46 -8.41 1.54
C ARG A 71 -8.47 -7.05 0.82
N PRO A 72 -8.62 -5.89 1.49
CA PRO A 72 -8.60 -4.60 0.79
C PRO A 72 -7.25 -4.24 0.15
N ALA A 73 -6.15 -4.84 0.60
CA ALA A 73 -4.83 -4.68 -0.02
C ALA A 73 -4.71 -5.55 -1.27
N CYS A 74 -5.21 -6.78 -1.22
CA CYS A 74 -5.26 -7.70 -2.36
C CYS A 74 -6.19 -7.18 -3.45
N ASP A 75 -7.39 -6.70 -3.14
CA ASP A 75 -8.31 -6.11 -4.13
C ASP A 75 -7.68 -4.92 -4.89
N LYS A 76 -6.90 -4.08 -4.18
CA LYS A 76 -6.15 -2.97 -4.81
C LYS A 76 -5.03 -3.48 -5.71
N HIS A 77 -4.38 -4.58 -5.35
CA HIS A 77 -3.33 -5.21 -6.15
C HIS A 77 -3.91 -5.80 -7.44
N ASP A 78 -5.04 -6.49 -7.36
CA ASP A 78 -5.77 -7.02 -8.52
C ASP A 78 -6.13 -5.90 -9.49
N LYS A 79 -6.66 -4.78 -8.96
CA LYS A 79 -6.93 -3.57 -9.74
C LYS A 79 -5.70 -3.04 -10.45
N CYS A 80 -4.55 -3.06 -9.79
CA CYS A 80 -3.28 -2.62 -10.37
C CYS A 80 -2.77 -3.58 -11.45
N TYR A 81 -3.05 -4.88 -11.32
CA TYR A 81 -2.73 -5.91 -12.31
C TYR A 81 -3.66 -5.89 -13.54
N GLY A 82 -4.79 -5.19 -13.46
CA GLY A 82 -5.78 -5.13 -14.52
C GLY A 82 -5.32 -4.43 -15.81
N LYS A 83 -5.97 -4.79 -16.92
CA LYS A 83 -5.69 -4.31 -18.30
C LYS A 83 -5.65 -2.79 -18.50
N SER A 84 -6.30 -2.04 -17.62
CA SER A 84 -6.37 -0.57 -17.68
C SER A 84 -5.20 0.13 -16.98
N SER A 85 -4.41 -0.59 -16.19
CA SER A 85 -3.29 -0.03 -15.44
C SER A 85 -2.06 0.17 -16.31
N HIS A 86 -1.39 1.32 -16.17
CA HIS A 86 -0.07 1.59 -16.75
C HIS A 86 1.05 1.44 -15.70
N THR A 87 0.72 0.98 -14.49
CA THR A 87 1.68 0.79 -13.40
C THR A 87 2.45 -0.51 -13.61
N SER A 88 3.79 -0.47 -13.51
CA SER A 88 4.60 -1.69 -13.62
C SER A 88 4.25 -2.73 -12.56
N ARG A 89 4.44 -4.01 -12.89
CA ARG A 89 4.18 -5.13 -11.98
C ARG A 89 4.90 -4.94 -10.65
N LYS A 90 6.19 -4.64 -10.68
CA LYS A 90 6.99 -4.33 -9.48
C LYS A 90 6.40 -3.20 -8.62
N ASN A 91 5.82 -2.17 -9.22
CA ASN A 91 5.20 -1.07 -8.48
C ASN A 91 3.85 -1.49 -7.87
N CYS A 92 3.04 -2.27 -8.58
CA CYS A 92 1.85 -2.90 -8.02
C CYS A 92 2.20 -3.79 -6.81
N ASP A 93 3.22 -4.63 -6.94
CA ASP A 93 3.66 -5.56 -5.88
C ASP A 93 4.18 -4.79 -4.65
N ARG A 94 4.95 -3.70 -4.86
CA ARG A 94 5.39 -2.83 -3.74
C ARG A 94 4.22 -2.11 -3.06
N ALA A 95 3.21 -1.70 -3.83
CA ALA A 95 2.00 -1.12 -3.28
C ALA A 95 1.22 -2.13 -2.43
N LEU A 96 1.16 -3.41 -2.85
CA LEU A 96 0.61 -4.50 -2.04
C LEU A 96 1.32 -4.59 -0.68
N LEU A 97 2.65 -4.69 -0.67
CA LEU A 97 3.44 -4.75 0.57
C LEU A 97 3.12 -3.57 1.51
N GLY A 98 3.11 -2.36 0.97
CA GLY A 98 2.80 -1.16 1.75
C GLY A 98 1.39 -1.19 2.33
N ASN A 99 0.40 -1.65 1.56
CA ASN A 99 -0.99 -1.75 2.02
C ASN A 99 -1.19 -2.85 3.06
N LEU A 100 -0.53 -4.00 2.93
CA LEU A 100 -0.54 -5.06 3.94
C LEU A 100 0.07 -4.57 5.27
N ARG A 101 1.21 -3.87 5.21
CA ARG A 101 1.83 -3.26 6.40
C ARG A 101 0.93 -2.20 7.04
N LYS A 102 0.18 -1.42 6.25
CA LYS A 102 -0.83 -0.50 6.81
C LYS A 102 -1.96 -1.25 7.52
N ALA A 103 -2.43 -2.37 6.97
CA ALA A 103 -3.41 -3.22 7.64
C ALA A 103 -2.88 -3.76 8.98
N CYS A 104 -1.62 -4.23 9.01
CA CYS A 104 -0.95 -4.66 10.24
C CYS A 104 -0.86 -3.52 11.28
N ALA A 105 -0.43 -2.33 10.86
CA ALA A 105 -0.31 -1.17 11.76
C ALA A 105 -1.68 -0.67 12.28
N LYS A 106 -2.75 -0.89 11.52
CA LYS A 106 -4.13 -0.59 11.95
C LYS A 106 -4.65 -1.63 12.96
N ALA A 107 -4.32 -2.90 12.78
CA ALA A 107 -4.81 -3.99 13.63
C ALA A 107 -4.03 -4.14 14.95
N TYR A 108 -2.76 -3.74 14.96
CA TYR A 108 -1.86 -3.96 16.09
C TYR A 108 -1.15 -2.68 16.51
N SER A 109 -1.18 -2.37 17.81
CA SER A 109 -0.43 -1.26 18.39
C SER A 109 1.09 -1.43 18.19
N SER A 110 1.85 -0.33 18.27
CA SER A 110 3.31 -0.36 18.02
C SER A 110 4.09 -1.26 18.97
N TRP A 111 3.57 -1.49 20.18
CA TRP A 111 4.19 -2.34 21.20
C TRP A 111 3.74 -3.80 21.14
N ASN A 112 2.78 -4.14 20.28
CA ASN A 112 2.29 -5.51 20.16
C ASN A 112 3.25 -6.33 19.28
N PRO A 113 3.88 -7.41 19.79
CA PRO A 113 4.82 -8.22 19.01
C PRO A 113 4.20 -8.86 17.75
N LEU A 114 2.88 -9.10 17.74
CA LEU A 114 2.17 -9.61 16.56
C LEU A 114 2.26 -8.65 15.37
N ARG A 115 2.49 -7.35 15.60
CA ARG A 115 2.66 -6.37 14.53
C ARG A 115 3.88 -6.70 13.66
N TYR A 116 5.00 -7.08 14.26
CA TYR A 116 6.22 -7.42 13.55
C TYR A 116 6.04 -8.73 12.77
N ASN A 117 5.44 -9.76 13.38
CA ASN A 117 5.07 -10.99 12.68
C ASN A 117 4.14 -10.70 11.49
N CYS A 118 3.19 -9.78 11.63
CA CYS A 118 2.31 -9.36 10.54
C CYS A 118 3.09 -8.68 9.39
N PHE A 119 4.10 -7.87 9.72
CA PHE A 119 4.99 -7.28 8.71
C PHE A 119 5.83 -8.34 7.97
N ASP A 120 6.29 -9.37 8.68
CA ASP A 120 7.01 -10.49 8.06
C ASP A 120 6.12 -11.30 7.13
N VAL A 121 4.88 -11.58 7.54
CA VAL A 121 3.87 -12.19 6.66
C VAL A 121 3.61 -11.30 5.45
N SER A 122 3.55 -9.98 5.61
CA SER A 122 3.41 -9.05 4.47
C SER A 122 4.58 -9.16 3.48
N ASN A 123 5.81 -9.38 3.97
CA ASN A 123 6.97 -9.64 3.11
C ASN A 123 6.83 -10.95 2.33
N VAL A 124 6.30 -12.00 2.97
CA VAL A 124 6.03 -13.28 2.29
C VAL A 124 5.04 -13.11 1.14
N TYR A 125 3.99 -12.29 1.31
CA TYR A 125 3.02 -12.00 0.24
C TYR A 125 3.71 -11.29 -0.93
N TYR A 126 4.53 -10.27 -0.63
CA TYR A 126 5.31 -9.57 -1.64
C TYR A 126 6.23 -10.52 -2.41
N VAL A 127 7.01 -11.34 -1.72
CA VAL A 127 7.90 -12.34 -2.36
C VAL A 127 7.08 -13.32 -3.22
N GLY A 128 5.93 -13.76 -2.73
CA GLY A 128 5.00 -14.61 -3.47
C GLY A 128 4.56 -13.99 -4.80
N VAL A 129 4.03 -12.76 -4.79
CA VAL A 129 3.61 -12.09 -6.03
C VAL A 129 4.80 -11.75 -6.95
N ARG A 130 5.98 -11.46 -6.38
CA ARG A 130 7.20 -11.23 -7.18
C ARG A 130 7.61 -12.48 -7.97
N ASN A 131 7.56 -13.65 -7.34
CA ASN A 131 7.98 -14.91 -7.94
C ASN A 131 6.91 -15.56 -8.83
N PHE A 132 5.63 -15.45 -8.47
CA PHE A 132 4.55 -16.21 -9.11
C PHE A 132 3.48 -15.33 -9.79
N GLY A 133 3.49 -14.02 -9.56
CA GLY A 133 2.44 -13.11 -10.04
C GLY A 133 2.54 -12.73 -11.53
N ARG A 134 3.69 -12.92 -12.20
CA ARG A 134 3.90 -12.44 -13.57
C ARG A 134 2.85 -12.96 -14.57
N SER A 135 2.44 -14.22 -14.45
CA SER A 135 1.41 -14.82 -15.31
C SER A 135 0.02 -14.21 -15.15
N HIS A 136 -0.21 -13.47 -14.06
CA HIS A 136 -1.49 -12.82 -13.76
C HIS A 136 -1.48 -11.32 -14.07
N TYR A 137 -0.33 -10.74 -14.40
CA TYR A 137 -0.21 -9.33 -14.73
C TYR A 137 -0.75 -9.06 -16.14
N GLN A 138 -1.83 -8.27 -16.23
CA GLN A 138 -2.48 -7.91 -17.49
C GLN A 138 -2.31 -6.43 -17.84
N GLY A 139 -1.64 -5.66 -16.98
CA GLY A 139 -1.41 -4.23 -17.15
C GLY A 139 -0.51 -3.91 -18.35
N LYS A 140 -0.51 -2.64 -18.72
CA LYS A 140 0.26 -2.07 -19.84
C LYS A 140 1.64 -1.55 -19.42
N GLY A 141 1.97 -1.58 -18.13
CA GLY A 141 3.28 -1.19 -17.63
C GLY A 141 4.32 -2.31 -17.79
N ASP A 142 5.53 -2.06 -17.31
CA ASP A 142 6.60 -3.06 -17.31
C ASP A 142 6.17 -4.31 -16.52
N PRO A 143 6.11 -5.51 -17.14
CA PRO A 143 5.72 -6.75 -16.48
C PRO A 143 6.81 -7.35 -15.58
N ALA A 144 8.01 -6.77 -15.53
CA ALA A 144 9.14 -7.30 -14.75
C ALA A 144 8.88 -7.35 -13.23
#